data_AF-A0A3G9K5D2-F1
#
_entry.id   AF-A0A3G9K5D2-F1
#
_cell.length_a   1.000
_cell.length_b   1.000
_cell.length_c   1.000
_cell.angle_alpha   90.00
_cell.angle_beta   90.00
_cell.angle_gamma   90.00
#
_symmetry.space_group_name_H-M   'P 1'
#
loop_
_entity.id
_entity.type
_entity.pdbx_description
1 polymer ?
#
loop_
_entity_poly.entity_id
_entity_poly.type
_entity_poly.pdbx_seq_one_letter_code
_entity_poly.pdbx_strand_id
1 'polypeptide(L)'
;MQLSGTSFAAPIVAGVAALLLSLQVQRGETPNPHAVREAILKSALPCQYADSENEPKCLAGLLNISGAIKQLTGETMSESVETQATVEASGCGCGGTPETPEAERQKLELSAATSAPVIPVAQIPNPVITSQGVSMPETKLNGFYFGSPI
;
A
#
# COMPACT_ATOMS: atom_id res chain seq x y z
N MET A 1 11.81 16.53 -10.85
CA MET A 1 12.42 15.77 -9.73
C MET A 1 11.67 14.46 -9.58
N GLN A 2 12.38 13.33 -9.49
CA GLN A 2 11.81 12.01 -9.23
C GLN A 2 12.04 11.69 -7.75
N LEU A 3 11.00 11.32 -7.00
CA LEU A 3 11.12 10.85 -5.62
C LEU A 3 11.22 9.33 -5.60
N SER A 4 11.99 8.78 -4.66
CA SER A 4 12.19 7.33 -4.49
C SER A 4 12.09 6.93 -3.02
N GLY A 5 11.58 5.74 -2.76
CA GLY A 5 11.42 5.19 -1.41
C GLY A 5 10.12 4.38 -1.24
N THR A 6 10.09 3.50 -0.23
CA THR A 6 8.90 2.69 0.08
C THR A 6 7.70 3.54 0.49
N SER A 7 7.92 4.73 1.05
CA SER A 7 6.90 5.73 1.34
C SER A 7 6.13 6.20 0.10
N PHE A 8 6.74 6.12 -1.09
CA PHE A 8 6.08 6.44 -2.36
C PHE A 8 5.47 5.20 -3.04
N ALA A 9 5.97 4.00 -2.74
CA ALA A 9 5.40 2.74 -3.23
C ALA A 9 4.12 2.34 -2.46
N ALA A 10 4.10 2.53 -1.14
CA ALA A 10 2.97 2.19 -0.29
C ALA A 10 1.63 2.81 -0.75
N PRO A 11 1.54 4.13 -1.05
CA PRO A 11 0.28 4.71 -1.54
C PRO A 11 -0.16 4.17 -2.91
N ILE A 12 0.76 3.69 -3.75
CA ILE A 12 0.42 3.04 -5.03
C ILE A 12 -0.34 1.74 -4.75
N VAL A 13 0.18 0.89 -3.86
CA VAL A 13 -0.48 -0.37 -3.49
C VAL A 13 -1.82 -0.09 -2.80
N ALA A 14 -1.90 0.93 -1.94
CA ALA A 14 -3.14 1.34 -1.30
C ALA A 14 -4.21 1.77 -2.32
N GLY A 15 -3.83 2.56 -3.33
CA GLY A 15 -4.72 2.96 -4.42
C GLY A 15 -5.23 1.76 -5.23
N VAL A 16 -4.34 0.84 -5.58
CA VAL A 16 -4.72 -0.41 -6.28
C VAL A 16 -5.70 -1.23 -5.43
N ALA A 17 -5.43 -1.40 -4.12
CA ALA A 17 -6.33 -2.13 -3.24
C ALA A 17 -7.72 -1.46 -3.14
N ALA A 18 -7.78 -0.13 -3.08
CA ALA A 18 -9.04 0.61 -3.09
C ALA A 18 -9.81 0.40 -4.41
N LEU A 19 -9.13 0.41 -5.55
CA LEU A 19 -9.76 0.14 -6.85
C LEU A 19 -10.30 -1.30 -6.95
N LEU A 20 -9.58 -2.28 -6.42
CA LEU A 20 -10.05 -3.67 -6.38
C LEU A 20 -11.28 -3.85 -5.47
N LEU A 21 -11.35 -3.11 -4.36
CA LEU A 21 -12.56 -3.06 -3.53
C LEU A 21 -13.73 -2.39 -4.28
N SER A 22 -13.46 -1.30 -5.00
CA SER A 22 -14.47 -0.66 -5.84
C SER A 22 -14.95 -1.57 -6.98
N LEU A 23 -14.10 -2.45 -7.50
CA LEU A 23 -14.48 -3.46 -8.48
C LEU A 23 -15.49 -4.47 -7.90
N GLN A 24 -15.28 -4.92 -6.65
CA GLN A 24 -16.24 -5.80 -5.97
C GLN A 24 -17.60 -5.12 -5.81
N VAL A 25 -17.61 -3.85 -5.39
CA VAL A 25 -18.85 -3.05 -5.28
C VAL A 25 -19.56 -2.92 -6.63
N GLN A 26 -18.82 -2.65 -7.71
CA GLN A 26 -19.39 -2.54 -9.06
C GLN A 26 -20.02 -3.86 -9.55
N ARG A 27 -19.53 -5.01 -9.09
CA ARG A 27 -20.07 -6.35 -9.41
C ARG A 27 -21.25 -6.75 -8.50
N GLY A 28 -21.65 -5.89 -7.56
CA GLY A 28 -22.69 -6.20 -6.57
C GLY A 28 -22.21 -7.13 -5.45
N GLU A 29 -20.90 -7.33 -5.32
CA GLU A 29 -20.31 -8.11 -4.23
C GLU A 29 -20.14 -7.26 -2.98
N THR A 30 -20.06 -7.92 -1.82
CA THR A 30 -19.71 -7.22 -0.57
C THR A 30 -18.20 -6.97 -0.56
N PRO A 31 -17.71 -5.72 -0.46
CA PRO A 31 -16.28 -5.43 -0.47
C PRO A 31 -15.54 -6.13 0.69
N ASN A 32 -14.50 -6.90 0.35
CA ASN A 32 -13.72 -7.70 1.28
C ASN A 32 -12.22 -7.37 1.19
N PRO A 33 -11.69 -6.56 2.12
CA PRO A 33 -10.27 -6.17 2.14
C PRO A 33 -9.30 -7.34 2.32
N HIS A 34 -9.69 -8.40 3.02
CA HIS A 34 -8.84 -9.57 3.22
C HIS A 34 -8.67 -10.36 1.92
N ALA A 35 -9.76 -10.53 1.16
CA ALA A 35 -9.70 -11.16 -0.16
C ALA A 35 -8.82 -10.38 -1.14
N VAL A 36 -8.92 -9.04 -1.15
CA VAL A 36 -8.06 -8.16 -1.96
C VAL A 36 -6.58 -8.30 -1.58
N ARG A 37 -6.27 -8.29 -0.27
CA ARG A 37 -4.90 -8.52 0.22
C ARG A 37 -4.36 -9.85 -0.26
N GLU A 38 -5.14 -10.93 -0.14
CA GLU A 38 -4.71 -12.25 -0.61
C GLU A 38 -4.49 -12.30 -2.11
N ALA A 39 -5.40 -11.72 -2.90
CA ALA A 39 -5.26 -11.68 -4.35
C ALA A 39 -3.99 -10.95 -4.79
N ILE A 40 -3.66 -9.82 -4.15
CA ILE A 40 -2.41 -9.07 -4.40
C ILE A 40 -1.18 -9.93 -4.08
N LEU A 41 -1.16 -10.62 -2.95
CA LEU A 41 -0.01 -11.43 -2.54
C LEU A 41 0.15 -12.70 -3.39
N LYS A 42 -0.95 -13.40 -3.70
CA LYS A 42 -0.94 -14.66 -4.47
C LYS A 42 -0.65 -14.43 -5.95
N SER A 43 -0.93 -13.25 -6.48
CA SER A 43 -0.67 -12.91 -7.88
C SER A 43 0.71 -12.28 -8.12
N ALA A 44 1.44 -11.92 -7.06
CA ALA A 44 2.72 -11.25 -7.17
C ALA A 44 3.71 -12.07 -8.02
N LEU A 45 4.43 -11.39 -8.90
CA LEU A 45 5.40 -12.04 -9.78
C LEU A 45 6.71 -12.30 -9.03
N PRO A 46 7.34 -13.46 -9.22
CA PRO A 46 8.64 -13.72 -8.64
C PRO A 46 9.65 -12.70 -9.17
N CYS A 47 10.54 -12.23 -8.30
CA CYS A 47 11.61 -11.36 -8.77
C CYS A 47 12.67 -12.21 -9.48
N GLN A 48 13.08 -11.76 -10.66
CA GLN A 48 14.25 -12.31 -11.33
C GLN A 48 15.49 -11.62 -10.73
N TYR A 49 16.18 -12.30 -9.83
CA TYR A 49 17.55 -11.96 -9.48
C TYR A 49 18.41 -13.16 -9.84
N ALA A 50 18.89 -13.16 -11.08
CA ALA A 50 20.01 -14.00 -11.44
C ALA A 50 21.27 -13.34 -10.85
N ASP A 51 21.95 -14.04 -9.96
CA ASP A 51 23.38 -13.91 -9.71
C ASP A 51 23.88 -12.67 -8.94
N SER A 52 23.31 -12.35 -7.77
CA SER A 52 24.08 -11.56 -6.81
C SER A 52 23.87 -12.01 -5.37
N GLU A 53 25.00 -12.27 -4.69
CA GLU A 53 25.17 -12.71 -3.29
C GLU A 53 24.55 -11.77 -2.23
N ASN A 54 23.75 -10.78 -2.65
CA ASN A 54 22.96 -9.89 -1.82
C ASN A 54 21.55 -9.80 -2.40
N GLU A 55 20.89 -10.95 -2.56
CA GLU A 55 19.56 -11.03 -3.17
C GLU A 55 18.57 -10.16 -2.37
N PRO A 56 18.06 -9.06 -2.95
CA PRO A 56 17.08 -8.25 -2.25
C PRO A 56 15.83 -9.12 -2.11
N LYS A 57 15.52 -9.47 -0.86
CA LYS A 57 14.34 -10.26 -0.50
C LYS A 57 13.10 -9.54 -1.01
N CYS A 58 12.58 -10.00 -2.14
CA CYS A 58 11.47 -9.38 -2.82
C CYS A 58 10.11 -9.60 -2.13
N LEU A 59 10.10 -9.80 -0.82
CA LEU A 59 8.93 -10.16 -0.02
C LEU A 59 8.12 -11.26 -0.72
N ALA A 60 6.89 -10.96 -1.14
CA ALA A 60 6.01 -11.87 -1.89
C ALA A 60 6.19 -11.78 -3.42
N GLY A 61 6.88 -10.76 -3.94
CA GLY A 61 7.10 -10.53 -5.37
C GLY A 61 6.79 -9.10 -5.81
N LEU A 62 6.76 -8.89 -7.13
CA LEU A 62 6.34 -7.65 -7.78
C LEU A 62 4.81 -7.59 -7.91
N LEU A 63 4.22 -6.42 -7.67
CA LEU A 63 2.77 -6.20 -7.77
C LEU A 63 2.25 -6.57 -9.17
N ASN A 64 1.22 -7.41 -9.22
CA ASN A 64 0.57 -7.87 -10.45
C ASN A 64 -0.92 -7.54 -10.43
N ILE A 65 -1.30 -6.40 -11.00
CA ILE A 65 -2.68 -5.92 -10.98
C ILE A 65 -3.59 -6.85 -11.77
N SER A 66 -3.19 -7.25 -12.98
CA SER A 66 -3.95 -8.17 -13.82
C SER A 66 -4.14 -9.53 -13.14
N GLY A 67 -3.08 -10.06 -12.52
CA GLY A 67 -3.17 -11.29 -11.74
C GLY A 67 -4.11 -11.16 -10.55
N ALA A 68 -4.10 -10.03 -9.83
CA ALA A 68 -5.00 -9.79 -8.72
C ALA A 68 -6.48 -9.69 -9.16
N ILE A 69 -6.76 -9.03 -10.28
CA ILE A 69 -8.10 -9.00 -10.88
C ILE A 69 -8.54 -10.42 -11.23
N LYS A 70 -7.71 -11.20 -11.94
CA LYS A 70 -8.02 -12.60 -12.30
C LYS A 70 -8.32 -13.46 -11.08
N GLN A 71 -7.58 -13.26 -9.98
CA GLN A 71 -7.81 -13.97 -8.71
C GLN A 71 -9.13 -13.58 -8.04
N LEU A 72 -9.55 -12.31 -8.14
CA LEU A 72 -10.79 -11.83 -7.54
C LEU A 72 -12.02 -12.11 -8.39
N THR A 73 -11.89 -12.01 -9.70
CA THR A 73 -13.02 -12.16 -10.62
C THR A 73 -13.24 -13.58 -11.10
N GLY A 74 -12.20 -14.42 -11.07
CA GLY A 74 -12.17 -15.73 -11.72
C GLY A 74 -12.12 -15.64 -13.25
N GLU A 75 -12.13 -14.43 -13.81
CA GLU A 75 -12.21 -14.17 -15.23
C GLU A 75 -10.81 -13.80 -15.75
N THR A 76 -10.35 -14.49 -16.80
CA THR A 76 -9.28 -13.93 -17.62
C THR A 76 -9.93 -12.83 -18.44
N MET A 77 -9.67 -11.57 -18.07
CA MET A 77 -10.10 -10.42 -18.85
C MET A 77 -9.43 -10.55 -20.23
N SER A 78 -10.19 -11.05 -21.21
CA SER A 78 -9.79 -11.02 -22.60
C SER A 78 -9.69 -9.56 -23.00
N GLU A 79 -8.56 -9.17 -23.57
CA GLU A 79 -8.34 -7.84 -24.11
C GLU A 79 -9.32 -7.63 -25.27
N SER A 80 -10.51 -7.08 -24.99
CA SER A 80 -11.37 -6.52 -26.02
C SER A 80 -10.75 -5.19 -26.43
N VAL A 81 -9.75 -5.24 -27.32
CA VAL A 81 -9.43 -4.11 -28.17
C VAL A 81 -10.66 -3.89 -29.05
N GLU A 82 -11.55 -3.01 -28.61
CA GLU A 82 -12.57 -2.46 -29.49
C GLU A 82 -11.82 -1.68 -30.56
N THR A 83 -11.68 -2.31 -31.73
CA THR A 83 -11.17 -1.66 -32.93
C THR A 83 -12.04 -0.44 -33.14
N GLN A 84 -11.46 0.76 -32.99
CA GLN A 84 -12.15 2.03 -33.14
C GLN A 84 -12.88 2.07 -34.49
N ALA A 85 -14.17 1.78 -34.46
CA ALA A 85 -15.09 2.25 -35.47
C ALA A 85 -15.10 3.78 -35.36
N THR A 86 -14.79 4.45 -36.46
CA THR A 86 -14.76 5.90 -36.60
C THR A 86 -16.07 6.51 -36.10
N VAL A 87 -16.04 7.10 -34.90
CA VAL A 87 -17.19 7.82 -34.35
C VAL A 87 -17.08 9.28 -34.79
N GLU A 88 -18.01 9.69 -35.66
CA GLU A 88 -18.22 11.07 -36.09
C GLU A 88 -18.43 11.99 -34.88
N ALA A 89 -17.72 13.11 -34.85
CA ALA A 89 -17.77 14.08 -33.76
C ALA A 89 -19.09 14.88 -33.80
N SER A 90 -19.97 14.68 -32.82
CA SER A 90 -21.03 15.65 -32.53
C SER A 90 -20.42 16.84 -31.79
N GLY A 91 -19.99 17.84 -32.56
CA GLY A 91 -19.49 19.10 -32.01
C GLY A 91 -20.61 19.96 -31.44
N CYS A 92 -20.54 20.29 -30.15
CA CYS A 92 -21.17 21.49 -29.62
C CYS A 92 -20.16 22.64 -29.76
N GLY A 93 -20.40 23.50 -30.75
CA GLY A 93 -19.59 24.69 -30.99
C GLY A 93 -19.70 25.69 -29.85
N CYS A 94 -18.60 25.97 -29.17
CA CYS A 94 -18.44 27.21 -28.42
C CYS A 94 -17.99 28.30 -29.39
N GLY A 95 -18.93 29.17 -29.77
CA GLY A 95 -18.63 30.45 -30.44
C GLY A 95 -17.77 31.34 -29.55
N GLY A 96 -16.85 32.08 -30.16
CA GLY A 96 -15.76 32.79 -29.51
C GLY A 96 -16.13 33.95 -28.56
N THR A 97 -15.33 34.04 -27.49
CA THR A 97 -14.54 35.18 -26.93
C THR A 97 -14.86 36.59 -27.47
N PRO A 98 -14.93 37.69 -26.67
CA PRO A 98 -13.82 38.08 -25.79
C PRO A 98 -14.06 38.88 -24.47
N GLU A 99 -12.98 38.89 -23.67
CA GLU A 99 -12.41 39.89 -22.74
C GLU A 99 -13.09 40.39 -21.41
N THR A 100 -12.36 40.06 -20.32
CA THR A 100 -12.09 40.62 -18.96
C THR A 100 -12.52 42.07 -18.63
N PRO A 101 -12.71 42.47 -17.33
CA PRO A 101 -11.64 42.50 -16.30
C PRO A 101 -12.02 42.10 -14.85
N GLU A 102 -10.99 41.59 -14.15
CA GLU A 102 -10.59 41.77 -12.74
C GLU A 102 -11.65 42.00 -11.62
N ALA A 103 -11.66 41.12 -10.61
CA ALA A 103 -11.69 41.50 -9.19
C ALA A 103 -11.37 40.31 -8.26
N GLU A 104 -10.22 40.42 -7.58
CA GLU A 104 -9.90 39.97 -6.22
C GLU A 104 -10.48 38.66 -5.66
N ARG A 105 -9.61 37.66 -5.44
CA ARG A 105 -8.94 37.40 -4.14
C ARG A 105 -9.88 37.01 -3.00
N GLN A 106 -10.00 35.70 -2.78
CA GLN A 106 -10.05 35.17 -1.42
C GLN A 106 -9.07 34.02 -1.27
N LYS A 107 -7.84 34.42 -0.93
CA LYS A 107 -6.86 33.63 -0.18
C LYS A 107 -7.52 33.28 1.16
N LEU A 108 -8.16 32.11 1.27
CA LEU A 108 -8.47 31.55 2.57
C LEU A 108 -7.15 31.09 3.19
N GLU A 109 -6.55 32.01 3.94
CA GLU A 109 -5.50 31.77 4.90
C GLU A 109 -5.96 30.64 5.83
N LEU A 110 -5.19 29.56 5.84
CA LEU A 110 -5.20 28.57 6.90
C LEU A 110 -4.73 29.26 8.17
N SER A 111 -5.66 29.85 8.91
CA SER A 111 -5.39 30.50 10.17
C SER A 111 -4.83 29.48 11.16
N ALA A 112 -3.60 29.77 11.60
CA ALA A 112 -2.86 29.02 12.57
C ALA A 112 -3.72 28.78 13.82
N ALA A 113 -3.98 27.51 14.13
CA ALA A 113 -4.50 27.13 15.42
C ALA A 113 -3.47 27.53 16.48
N THR A 114 -3.95 28.40 17.36
CA THR A 114 -3.28 28.95 18.53
C THR A 114 -2.51 27.89 19.32
N SER A 115 -1.34 28.27 19.81
CA SER A 115 -0.48 27.47 20.68
C SER A 115 -1.24 27.06 21.94
N ALA A 116 -1.49 25.76 22.11
CA ALA A 116 -1.75 25.21 23.42
C ALA A 116 -0.43 25.24 24.24
N PRO A 117 -0.45 25.59 25.53
CA PRO A 117 0.75 25.58 26.35
C PRO A 117 1.30 24.15 26.46
N VAL A 118 2.58 24.00 26.15
CA VAL A 118 3.32 22.76 26.37
C VAL A 118 3.42 22.55 27.87
N ILE A 119 2.64 21.61 28.41
CA ILE A 119 2.86 21.09 29.77
C ILE A 119 4.21 20.35 29.73
N PRO A 120 5.18 20.66 30.60
CA PRO A 120 6.42 19.91 30.64
C PRO A 120 6.10 18.47 31.03
N VAL A 121 6.40 17.54 30.12
CA VAL A 121 6.43 16.10 30.41
C VAL A 121 7.53 15.88 31.46
N ALA A 122 7.12 15.51 32.67
CA ALA A 122 8.04 15.00 33.67
C ALA A 122 8.77 13.78 33.08
N GLN A 123 10.10 13.79 33.17
CA GLN A 123 10.94 12.68 32.72
C GLN A 123 10.50 11.41 33.45
N ILE A 124 9.92 10.46 32.72
CA ILE A 124 9.77 9.09 33.20
C ILE A 124 11.19 8.52 33.20
N PRO A 125 11.76 8.13 34.35
CA PRO A 125 13.06 7.46 34.34
C PRO A 125 12.92 6.18 33.51
N ASN A 126 13.78 6.00 32.52
CA ASN A 126 13.90 4.75 31.79
C ASN A 126 14.02 3.61 32.81
N PRO A 127 13.26 2.51 32.70
CA PRO A 127 13.54 1.35 33.51
C PRO A 127 14.93 0.84 33.12
N VAL A 128 15.87 0.97 34.04
CA VAL A 128 17.14 0.25 33.99
C VAL A 128 16.78 -1.22 34.06
N ILE A 129 16.69 -1.89 32.92
CA ILE A 129 16.59 -3.34 32.86
C ILE A 129 18.00 -3.86 33.16
N THR A 130 18.32 -3.97 34.45
CA THR A 130 19.42 -4.81 34.91
C THR A 130 19.04 -6.23 34.55
N SER A 131 19.71 -6.83 33.56
CA SER A 131 19.61 -8.26 33.28
C SER A 131 20.31 -9.03 34.41
N GLN A 132 19.63 -9.17 35.55
CA GLN A 132 19.99 -10.21 36.49
C GLN A 132 19.50 -11.53 35.88
N GLY A 133 20.44 -12.36 35.44
CA GLY A 133 20.16 -13.71 34.99
C GLY A 133 19.50 -14.48 36.12
N VAL A 134 18.17 -14.60 36.07
CA VAL A 134 17.44 -15.52 36.93
C VAL A 134 17.68 -16.90 36.34
N SER A 135 18.52 -17.68 37.03
CA SER A 135 18.68 -19.11 36.83
C SER A 135 17.31 -19.79 36.81
N MET A 136 17.00 -20.52 35.75
CA MET A 136 15.81 -21.37 35.71
C MET A 136 15.91 -22.45 36.79
N PRO A 137 14.82 -22.76 37.52
CA PRO A 137 14.79 -23.94 38.36
C PRO A 137 14.73 -25.20 37.48
N GLU A 138 15.63 -26.14 37.74
CA GLU A 138 15.65 -27.46 37.12
C GLU A 138 14.32 -28.17 37.33
N THR A 139 13.50 -28.22 36.29
CA THR A 139 12.33 -29.10 36.26
C THR A 139 12.82 -30.44 35.71
N LYS A 140 13.04 -31.42 36.59
CA LYS A 140 13.29 -32.81 36.20
C LYS A 140 12.09 -33.31 35.38
N LEU A 141 12.24 -33.33 34.06
CA LEU A 141 11.38 -34.07 33.16
C LEU A 141 12.21 -35.20 32.56
N ASN A 142 11.73 -36.42 32.78
CA ASN A 142 12.38 -37.67 32.43
C ASN A 142 13.03 -37.68 31.03
N GLY A 143 14.36 -37.78 31.01
CA GLY A 143 15.04 -38.70 30.09
C GLY A 143 15.33 -38.27 28.65
N PHE A 144 15.40 -36.99 28.30
CA PHE A 144 15.84 -36.57 26.95
C PHE A 144 16.99 -35.56 27.00
N TYR A 145 18.20 -36.04 26.70
CA TYR A 145 19.38 -35.21 26.44
C TYR A 145 19.30 -34.62 25.02
N PHE A 146 19.28 -33.30 24.90
CA PHE A 146 19.66 -32.58 23.67
C PHE A 146 20.88 -31.73 23.98
N GLY A 147 22.04 -32.13 23.46
CA GLY A 147 23.28 -31.36 23.62
C GLY A 147 24.52 -32.14 23.19
N SER A 148 24.91 -31.99 21.93
CA SER A 148 26.31 -32.13 21.51
C SER A 148 26.53 -31.23 20.28
N PRO A 149 27.36 -30.18 20.39
CA PRO A 149 27.85 -29.48 19.21
C PRO A 149 29.01 -30.26 18.57
N ILE A 150 28.99 -30.37 17.24
CA ILE A 150 30.18 -30.54 16.40
C ILE A 150 30.35 -29.23 15.65
#